data_AF-A0A7Y9MGZ7-F1
#
_entry.id   AF-A0A7Y9MGZ7-F1
#
_cell.length_a   1.000
_cell.length_b   1.000
_cell.length_c   1.000
_cell.angle_alpha   90.00
_cell.angle_beta   90.00
_cell.angle_gamma   90.00
#
_symmetry.space_group_name_H-M   'P 1'
#
loop_
_entity.id
_entity.type
_entity.pdbx_description
1 polymer ?
#
loop_
_entity_poly.entity_id
_entity_poly.type
_entity_poly.pdbx_seq_one_letter_code
_entity_poly.pdbx_strand_id
1 'polypeptide(L)'
;MEILVGIVALFLIGAGLAAYTGRWRSWASADPTFFYAIGFGILFLGIGMGLFAILTALGDALPVAAQRVGAVVVFAFLGTTLLSLFWFPRALTPRWFREAGTRRRGRRKA
;
A
#
# COMPACT_ATOMS: atom_id res chain seq x y z
N MET A 1 8.54 18.18 11.53
CA MET A 1 8.84 16.82 10.99
C MET A 1 7.67 16.27 10.17
N GLU A 2 6.45 16.54 10.62
CA GLU A 2 5.13 16.18 10.11
C GLU A 2 4.95 16.58 8.63
N ILE A 3 5.38 17.78 8.24
CA ILE A 3 5.26 18.26 6.85
C ILE A 3 6.04 17.37 5.88
N LEU A 4 7.28 17.01 6.23
CA LEU A 4 8.10 16.11 5.40
C LEU A 4 7.46 14.73 5.30
N VAL A 5 6.98 14.18 6.42
CA VAL A 5 6.26 12.89 6.44
C VAL A 5 5.00 12.95 5.58
N GLY A 6 4.24 14.04 5.62
CA GLY A 6 3.06 14.28 4.79
C GLY A 6 3.39 14.34 3.29
N ILE A 7 4.47 15.01 2.91
CA ILE A 7 4.93 15.06 1.50
C ILE A 7 5.32 13.67 1.01
N VAL A 8 6.09 12.93 1.81
CA VAL A 8 6.47 11.54 1.48
C VAL A 8 5.23 10.66 1.37
N ALA A 9 4.27 10.80 2.28
CA ALA A 9 3.00 10.08 2.25
C ALA A 9 2.24 10.32 0.94
N LEU A 10 2.12 11.57 0.51
CA LEU A 10 1.46 11.93 -0.75
C LEU A 10 2.16 11.32 -1.97
N PHE A 11 3.50 11.34 -1.98
CA PHE A 11 4.28 10.70 -3.05
C PHE A 11 4.02 9.19 -3.11
N LEU A 12 4.04 8.52 -1.95
CA LEU A 12 3.75 7.09 -1.84
C LEU A 12 2.32 6.75 -2.26
N ILE A 13 1.33 7.57 -1.88
CA ILE A 13 -0.06 7.40 -2.31
C ILE A 13 -0.15 7.52 -3.83
N GLY A 14 0.49 8.54 -4.43
CA GLY A 14 0.53 8.71 -5.89
C GLY A 14 1.14 7.52 -6.62
N ALA A 15 2.30 7.04 -6.14
CA ALA A 15 2.97 5.86 -6.69
C ALA A 15 2.13 4.59 -6.53
N GLY A 16 1.52 4.40 -5.36
CA GLY A 16 0.63 3.28 -5.05
C GLY A 16 -0.64 3.28 -5.90
N LEU A 17 -1.24 4.44 -6.15
CA LEU A 17 -2.37 4.60 -7.07
C LEU A 17 -1.97 4.30 -8.52
N ALA A 18 -0.79 4.74 -8.95
CA ALA A 18 -0.26 4.41 -10.26
C ALA A 18 -0.03 2.89 -10.41
N ALA A 19 0.40 2.20 -9.34
CA ALA A 19 0.46 0.76 -9.31
C ALA A 19 -0.94 0.12 -9.35
N TYR A 20 -1.90 0.59 -8.55
CA TYR A 20 -3.26 0.04 -8.48
C TYR A 20 -4.03 0.16 -9.80
N THR A 21 -3.92 1.30 -10.47
CA THR A 21 -4.52 1.54 -11.80
C THR A 21 -3.76 0.84 -12.93
N GLY A 22 -2.58 0.30 -12.63
CA GLY A 22 -1.72 -0.35 -13.60
C GLY A 22 -1.08 0.65 -14.57
N ARG A 23 -0.93 1.93 -14.19
CA ARG A 23 -0.13 2.91 -14.94
C ARG A 23 1.36 2.68 -14.71
N TRP A 24 1.73 2.16 -13.55
CA TRP A 24 3.08 1.70 -13.24
C TRP A 24 3.08 0.18 -13.03
N ARG A 25 3.66 -0.57 -13.98
CA ARG A 25 3.69 -2.05 -13.99
C ARG A 25 5.10 -2.65 -14.01
N SER A 26 6.15 -1.84 -14.10
CA SER A 26 7.53 -2.33 -14.27
C SER A 26 8.03 -3.13 -13.05
N TRP A 27 7.52 -2.82 -11.86
CA TRP A 27 7.78 -3.62 -10.66
C TRP A 27 7.18 -5.03 -10.74
N ALA A 28 6.06 -5.21 -11.45
CA ALA A 28 5.37 -6.49 -11.63
C ALA A 28 5.95 -7.35 -12.78
N SER A 29 6.86 -6.79 -13.58
CA SER A 29 7.57 -7.56 -14.61
C SER A 29 8.79 -8.33 -14.09
N ALA A 30 9.38 -7.89 -12.97
CA ALA A 30 10.37 -8.68 -12.24
C ALA A 30 9.68 -9.88 -11.57
N ASP A 31 10.36 -11.02 -11.57
CA ASP A 31 9.86 -12.36 -11.21
C ASP A 31 8.74 -12.39 -10.12
N PRO A 32 7.54 -12.93 -10.43
CA PRO A 32 6.37 -12.88 -9.53
C PRO A 32 6.54 -13.70 -8.24
N THR A 33 7.63 -14.45 -8.10
CA THR A 33 7.86 -15.36 -6.98
C THR A 33 8.49 -14.66 -5.77
N PHE A 34 9.17 -13.52 -5.95
CA PHE A 34 9.91 -12.83 -4.88
C PHE A 34 9.39 -11.41 -4.57
N PHE A 35 8.66 -10.78 -5.49
CA PHE A 35 8.13 -9.41 -5.33
C PHE A 35 6.61 -9.39 -5.34
N TYR A 36 5.98 -10.21 -4.49
CA TYR A 36 4.53 -10.16 -4.32
C TYR A 36 4.13 -8.75 -3.89
N ALA A 37 3.21 -8.14 -4.66
CA ALA A 37 2.43 -6.95 -4.35
C ALA A 37 3.13 -5.71 -3.75
N ILE A 38 4.46 -5.56 -3.83
CA ILE A 38 5.18 -4.42 -3.24
C ILE A 38 4.65 -3.08 -3.73
N GLY A 39 4.26 -3.00 -5.02
CA GLY A 39 3.64 -1.80 -5.59
C GLY A 39 2.28 -1.45 -4.95
N PHE A 40 1.53 -2.45 -4.48
CA PHE A 40 0.28 -2.23 -3.75
C PHE A 40 0.55 -1.84 -2.29
N GLY A 41 1.52 -2.47 -1.64
CA GLY A 41 1.94 -2.16 -0.27
C GLY A 41 2.33 -0.70 -0.06
N ILE A 42 2.95 -0.09 -1.08
CA ILE A 42 3.33 1.34 -1.10
C ILE A 42 2.12 2.26 -0.90
N LEU A 43 0.94 1.90 -1.43
CA LEU A 43 -0.27 2.69 -1.23
C LEU A 43 -0.67 2.72 0.25
N PHE A 44 -0.74 1.55 0.88
CA PHE A 44 -1.12 1.42 2.29
C PHE A 44 -0.10 2.09 3.21
N LEU A 45 1.19 2.03 2.84
CA LEU A 45 2.25 2.72 3.57
C LEU A 45 2.04 4.24 3.52
N GLY A 46 1.79 4.78 2.31
CA GLY A 46 1.51 6.19 2.14
C GLY A 46 0.29 6.66 2.93
N ILE A 47 -0.82 5.89 2.89
CA ILE A 47 -2.02 6.20 3.68
C ILE A 47 -1.72 6.17 5.18
N GLY A 48 -1.03 5.13 5.67
CA GLY A 48 -0.66 5.01 7.08
C GLY A 48 0.24 6.16 7.55
N MET A 49 1.25 6.52 6.76
CA MET A 49 2.14 7.65 7.05
C MET A 49 1.40 9.00 7.03
N GLY A 50 0.50 9.20 6.07
CA GLY A 50 -0.31 10.42 5.98
C GLY A 50 -1.24 10.56 7.18
N LEU A 51 -1.91 9.47 7.56
CA LEU A 51 -2.78 9.46 8.74
C LEU A 51 -1.98 9.69 10.03
N PHE A 52 -0.81 9.08 10.16
CA PHE A 52 0.10 9.33 11.27
C PHE A 52 0.50 10.81 11.34
N ALA A 53 0.93 11.41 10.24
CA ALA A 53 1.32 12.83 10.20
C ALA A 53 0.17 13.76 10.60
N ILE A 54 -1.06 13.46 10.18
CA ILE A 54 -2.26 14.22 10.57
C ILE A 54 -2.53 14.07 12.06
N LEU A 55 -2.52 12.84 12.59
CA LEU A 55 -2.77 12.57 14.01
C LEU A 55 -1.74 13.26 14.91
N THR A 56 -0.46 13.23 14.53
CA THR A 56 0.60 13.90 15.31
C THR A 56 0.53 15.42 15.18
N ALA A 57 0.15 15.96 14.02
CA ALA A 57 0.00 17.40 13.83
C ALA A 57 -1.17 17.97 14.63
N LEU A 58 -2.27 17.20 14.76
CA LEU A 58 -3.43 17.61 15.55
C LEU A 58 -3.21 17.38 17.06
N GLY A 59 -2.45 16.35 17.44
CA GLY A 59 -2.00 16.12 18.82
C GLY A 59 -3.13 16.21 19.85
N ASP A 60 -2.98 17.14 20.79
CA ASP A 60 -3.90 17.38 21.91
C ASP A 60 -5.26 17.95 21.50
N ALA A 61 -5.42 18.42 20.25
CA ALA A 61 -6.73 18.84 19.74
C ALA A 61 -7.69 17.66 19.54
N LEU A 62 -7.18 16.41 19.53
CA LEU A 62 -7.98 15.20 19.39
C LEU A 62 -8.27 14.56 20.75
N PRO A 63 -9.51 14.08 20.98
CA PRO A 63 -9.81 13.23 22.14
C PRO A 63 -8.93 11.98 22.17
N VAL A 64 -8.57 11.50 23.37
CA VAL A 64 -7.75 10.29 23.56
C VAL A 64 -8.33 9.07 22.83
N ALA A 65 -9.66 8.94 22.80
CA ALA A 65 -10.33 7.87 22.05
C ALA A 65 -10.04 7.94 20.54
N ALA A 66 -10.05 9.14 19.95
CA ALA A 66 -9.74 9.35 18.54
C ALA A 66 -8.27 9.05 18.24
N GLN A 67 -7.35 9.44 19.12
CA GLN A 67 -5.93 9.10 18.98
C GLN A 67 -5.70 7.58 19.00
N ARG A 68 -6.35 6.85 19.90
CA ARG A 68 -6.25 5.38 20.00
C ARG A 68 -6.80 4.68 18.76
N VAL A 69 -7.99 5.09 18.31
CA VAL A 69 -8.58 4.56 17.07
C VAL A 69 -7.67 4.87 15.88
N GLY A 70 -7.19 6.10 15.78
CA GLY A 70 -6.23 6.51 14.75
C GLY A 70 -4.96 5.66 14.75
N ALA A 71 -4.38 5.39 15.92
CA ALA A 71 -3.21 4.53 16.06
C ALA A 71 -3.49 3.10 15.57
N VAL A 72 -4.62 2.50 15.96
CA VAL A 72 -5.03 1.16 15.47
C VAL A 72 -5.14 1.15 13.95
N VAL A 73 -5.73 2.19 13.36
CA VAL A 73 -5.86 2.31 11.90
C VAL A 73 -4.48 2.44 11.23
N VAL A 74 -3.58 3.27 11.75
CA VAL A 74 -2.20 3.39 11.25
C VAL A 74 -1.49 2.03 11.28
N PHE A 75 -1.58 1.30 12.40
CA PHE A 75 -0.98 -0.03 12.52
C PHE A 75 -1.60 -1.04 11.55
N ALA A 76 -2.90 -0.97 11.29
CA ALA A 76 -3.55 -1.83 10.29
C ALA A 76 -3.01 -1.56 8.87
N PHE A 77 -2.77 -0.30 8.52
CA PHE A 77 -2.16 0.07 7.24
C PHE A 77 -0.71 -0.43 7.13
N LEU A 78 0.11 -0.22 8.17
CA LEU A 78 1.48 -0.73 8.22
C LEU A 78 1.54 -2.26 8.15
N GLY A 79 0.67 -2.93 8.91
CA GLY A 79 0.51 -4.38 8.85
C GLY A 79 0.13 -4.87 7.46
N THR A 80 -0.77 -4.15 6.76
CA THR A 80 -1.14 -4.48 5.38
C THR A 80 0.03 -4.31 4.42
N THR A 81 0.87 -3.26 4.59
CA THR A 81 2.11 -3.10 3.82
C THR A 81 3.06 -4.27 4.04
N LEU A 82 3.31 -4.66 5.29
CA LEU A 82 4.19 -5.80 5.59
C LEU A 82 3.63 -7.11 5.03
N LEU A 83 2.33 -7.35 5.22
CA LEU A 83 1.65 -8.51 4.65
C LEU A 83 1.83 -8.54 3.13
N SER A 84 1.71 -7.40 2.44
CA SER A 84 1.85 -7.35 0.99
C SER A 84 3.17 -7.90 0.46
N LEU A 85 4.26 -7.83 1.23
CA LEU A 85 5.57 -8.37 0.86
C LEU A 85 5.59 -9.90 0.78
N PHE A 86 4.76 -10.57 1.58
CA PHE A 86 4.73 -12.04 1.68
C PHE A 86 3.49 -12.64 1.03
N TRP A 87 2.34 -11.98 1.20
CA TRP A 87 1.05 -12.47 0.79
C TRP A 87 0.04 -11.33 0.65
N PHE A 88 -0.64 -11.26 -0.49
CA PHE A 88 -1.68 -10.25 -0.71
C PHE A 88 -3.02 -10.89 -1.05
N PRO A 89 -4.11 -10.56 -0.32
CA PRO A 89 -5.41 -11.16 -0.54
C PRO A 89 -5.92 -10.79 -1.94
N ARG A 90 -6.54 -11.79 -2.60
CA ARG A 90 -7.11 -11.63 -3.96
C ARG A 90 -8.12 -10.50 -4.07
N ALA A 91 -8.84 -10.20 -2.98
CA ALA A 91 -9.82 -9.12 -2.91
C ALA A 91 -9.18 -7.74 -3.09
N LEU A 92 -8.00 -7.50 -2.49
CA LEU A 92 -7.28 -6.23 -2.60
C LEU A 92 -6.44 -6.12 -3.88
N THR A 93 -6.28 -7.23 -4.61
CA THR A 93 -5.47 -7.25 -5.82
C THR A 93 -6.29 -6.71 -7.01
N PRO A 94 -5.79 -5.71 -7.76
CA PRO A 94 -6.52 -5.14 -8.88
C PRO A 94 -6.68 -6.13 -10.05
N ARG A 95 -7.73 -5.93 -10.85
CA ARG A 95 -8.13 -6.83 -11.96
C ARG A 95 -6.99 -7.09 -12.94
N TRP A 96 -6.28 -6.04 -13.37
CA TRP A 96 -5.18 -6.14 -14.34
C TRP A 96 -4.06 -7.08 -13.88
N PHE A 97 -3.74 -7.09 -12.58
CA PHE A 97 -2.67 -7.93 -12.03
C PHE A 97 -3.11 -9.39 -11.95
N ARG A 98 -4.38 -9.64 -11.62
CA ARG A 98 -4.98 -10.98 -11.63
C ARG A 98 -4.97 -11.59 -13.04
N GLU A 99 -5.35 -10.80 -14.04
CA GLU A 99 -5.35 -11.21 -15.45
C GLU A 99 -3.95 -11.46 -16.00
N ALA A 100 -2.97 -10.65 -15.61
CA ALA A 100 -1.57 -10.87 -15.98
C ALA A 100 -1.03 -12.20 -15.42
N GLY A 101 -1.41 -12.55 -14.19
CA GLY A 101 -1.06 -13.81 -13.55
C GLY A 101 -1.64 -15.03 -14.28
N THR A 102 -2.92 -14.99 -14.67
CA THR A 102 -3.56 -16.11 -15.40
C THR A 102 -2.96 -16.31 -16.79
N ARG A 103 -2.69 -15.22 -17.54
CA ARG A 103 -2.04 -15.29 -18.86
C ARG A 103 -0.65 -15.91 -18.81
N ARG A 104 0.16 -15.57 -17.80
CA ARG A 104 1.51 -16.15 -17.63
C ARG A 104 1.47 -17.62 -17.22
N ARG A 105 0.52 -18.02 -16.36
CA ARG A 105 0.36 -19.42 -15.95
C ARG A 105 -0.11 -20.32 -17.10
N GLY A 106 -0.91 -19.78 -18.03
CA GLY A 106 -1.29 -20.48 -19.27
C GLY A 106 -0.09 -20.72 -20.20
N ARG A 107 0.76 -19.70 -20.41
CA ARG A 107 1.99 -19.82 -21.23
C ARG A 107 3.03 -20.80 -20.69
N ARG A 108 3.08 -21.04 -19.38
CA ARG A 108 4.03 -21.99 -18.78
C ARG A 108 3.57 -23.45 -18.86
N LYS A 109 2.32 -23.68 -19.25
CA LYS A 109 1.70 -25.02 -19.39
C LYS A 109 1.53 -25.46 -20.84
N ALA A 110 1.70 -24.55 -21.79
CA ALA A 110 1.74 -24.83 -23.23
C ALA A 110 3.20 -25.02 -23.65
#